data_AF-A0A941YU47-F1
#
_entry.id   AF-A0A941YU47-F1
#
_cell.length_a   1.000
_cell.length_b   1.000
_cell.length_c   1.000
_cell.angle_alpha   90.00
_cell.angle_beta   90.00
_cell.angle_gamma   90.00
#
_symmetry.space_group_name_H-M   'P 1'
#
loop_
_entity.id
_entity.type
_entity.pdbx_description
1 polymer ?
#
loop_
_entity_poly.entity_id
_entity_poly.type
_entity_poly.pdbx_seq_one_letter_code
_entity_poly.pdbx_strand_id
1 'polypeptide(L)'
;MKPVIPILDWRTTRAALEKARAEGTSPTLVTPENAAAVYGAGYLAALQERARREFPDVAFTLVVDCGDAPGWALACLRAGVKVISMDPLNDKIADIARQMGAELIRRPS
;
A
#
# COMPACT_ATOMS: atom_id res chain seq x y z
N MET A 1 -5.13 -18.04 -4.21
CA MET A 1 -4.03 -17.11 -3.87
C MET A 1 -4.48 -15.72 -4.30
N LYS A 2 -4.33 -14.67 -3.47
CA LYS A 2 -4.74 -13.31 -3.88
C LYS A 2 -3.79 -12.81 -4.97
N PRO A 3 -4.28 -12.24 -6.09
CA PRO A 3 -3.40 -11.73 -7.13
C PRO A 3 -2.59 -10.53 -6.61
N VAL A 4 -1.27 -10.56 -6.82
CA VAL A 4 -0.37 -9.44 -6.54
C VAL A 4 -0.24 -8.62 -7.81
N ILE A 5 -0.58 -7.32 -7.74
CA ILE A 5 -0.66 -6.46 -8.91
C ILE A 5 0.22 -5.22 -8.67
N PRO A 6 1.27 -5.02 -9.48
CA PRO A 6 2.06 -3.80 -9.40
C PRO A 6 1.23 -2.60 -9.89
N ILE A 7 1.27 -1.52 -9.13
CA ILE A 7 0.64 -0.24 -9.49
C ILE A 7 1.67 0.88 -9.39
N LEU A 8 1.46 1.94 -10.16
CA LEU A 8 2.34 3.12 -10.20
C LEU A 8 1.59 4.40 -9.84
N ASP A 9 0.34 4.47 -10.30
CA ASP A 9 -0.46 5.67 -10.35
C ASP A 9 -1.95 5.32 -10.22
N TRP A 10 -2.81 6.34 -10.28
CA TRP A 10 -4.25 6.12 -10.26
C TRP A 10 -4.76 5.30 -11.46
N ARG A 11 -4.17 5.45 -12.63
CA ARG A 11 -4.63 4.77 -13.85
C ARG A 11 -4.46 3.25 -13.72
N THR A 12 -3.30 2.81 -13.28
CA THR A 12 -2.98 1.40 -13.03
C THR A 12 -3.76 0.84 -11.84
N THR A 13 -3.91 1.64 -10.77
CA THR A 13 -4.75 1.29 -9.61
C THR A 13 -6.20 1.02 -10.02
N ARG A 14 -6.79 1.95 -10.78
CA ARG A 14 -8.17 1.85 -11.26
C ARG A 14 -8.38 0.62 -12.14
N ALA A 15 -7.50 0.39 -13.11
CA ALA A 15 -7.59 -0.76 -14.00
C ALA A 15 -7.51 -2.10 -13.23
N ALA A 16 -6.64 -2.18 -12.22
CA ALA A 16 -6.53 -3.36 -11.36
C ALA A 16 -7.82 -3.61 -10.56
N LEU A 17 -8.44 -2.56 -10.00
CA LEU A 17 -9.67 -2.67 -9.22
C LEU A 17 -10.90 -2.93 -10.09
N GLU A 18 -10.98 -2.36 -11.29
CA GLU A 18 -12.04 -2.67 -12.27
C GLU A 18 -11.99 -4.15 -12.67
N LYS A 19 -10.79 -4.69 -12.94
CA LYS A 19 -10.60 -6.10 -13.21
C LYS A 19 -11.00 -6.97 -12.01
N ALA A 20 -10.56 -6.61 -10.81
CA ALA A 20 -10.89 -7.36 -9.60
C ALA A 20 -12.39 -7.37 -9.32
N ARG A 21 -13.10 -6.25 -9.56
CA ARG A 21 -14.56 -6.18 -9.49
C ARG A 21 -15.22 -7.15 -10.47
N ALA A 22 -14.78 -7.16 -11.72
CA ALA A 22 -15.35 -8.03 -12.75
C ALA A 22 -15.12 -9.52 -12.45
N GLU A 23 -13.99 -9.87 -11.83
CA GLU A 23 -13.60 -11.24 -11.50
C GLU A 23 -14.05 -11.69 -10.10
N GLY A 24 -14.59 -10.79 -9.28
CA GLY A 24 -14.95 -11.07 -7.88
C GLY A 24 -13.74 -11.43 -7.00
N THR A 25 -12.56 -10.86 -7.29
CA THR A 25 -11.30 -11.15 -6.57
C THR A 25 -10.93 -10.04 -5.60
N SER A 26 -9.98 -10.34 -4.70
CA SER A 26 -9.45 -9.38 -3.73
C SER A 26 -7.93 -9.20 -3.89
N PRO A 27 -7.47 -8.23 -4.70
CA PRO A 27 -6.07 -8.11 -5.07
C PRO A 27 -5.22 -7.49 -3.94
N THR A 28 -3.93 -7.80 -3.98
CA THR A 28 -2.89 -7.04 -3.28
C THR A 28 -2.23 -6.12 -4.29
N LEU A 29 -2.45 -4.83 -4.16
CA LEU A 29 -1.80 -3.80 -4.96
C LEU A 29 -0.46 -3.45 -4.32
N VAL A 30 0.60 -3.38 -5.11
CA VAL A 30 1.95 -3.11 -4.61
C VAL A 30 2.55 -1.95 -5.40
N THR A 31 3.00 -0.90 -4.71
CA THR A 31 3.70 0.22 -5.36
C THR A 31 5.08 -0.21 -5.84
N PRO A 32 5.81 0.50 -6.71
CA PRO A 32 7.20 0.15 -7.02
C PRO A 32 8.10 0.24 -5.79
N GLU A 33 9.32 -0.27 -5.88
CA GLU A 33 10.33 -0.10 -4.83
C GLU A 33 10.61 1.39 -4.57
N ASN A 34 10.86 1.74 -3.31
CA ASN A 34 11.14 3.12 -2.86
C ASN A 34 10.01 4.13 -3.15
N ALA A 35 8.78 3.67 -3.41
CA ALA A 35 7.66 4.52 -3.79
C ALA A 35 7.41 5.67 -2.80
N ALA A 36 7.57 5.43 -1.49
CA ALA A 36 7.36 6.46 -0.48
C ALA A 36 8.31 7.67 -0.65
N ALA A 37 9.56 7.42 -1.07
CA ALA A 37 10.54 8.47 -1.32
C ALA A 37 10.28 9.22 -2.65
N VAL A 38 9.75 8.51 -3.65
CA VAL A 38 9.51 9.06 -5.00
C VAL A 38 8.21 9.88 -5.05
N TYR A 39 7.12 9.33 -4.50
CA TYR A 39 5.79 9.93 -4.60
C TYR A 39 5.37 10.72 -3.35
N GLY A 40 5.96 10.39 -2.20
CA GLY A 40 5.60 10.96 -0.92
C GLY A 40 4.37 10.29 -0.28
N ALA A 41 4.40 10.21 1.05
CA ALA A 41 3.35 9.58 1.86
C ALA A 41 1.94 10.16 1.63
N GLY A 42 1.83 11.49 1.43
CA GLY A 42 0.55 12.15 1.22
C GLY A 42 -0.15 11.69 -0.07
N TYR A 43 0.58 11.56 -1.17
CA TYR A 43 0.04 11.05 -2.42
C TYR A 43 -0.44 9.59 -2.27
N LEU A 44 0.37 8.75 -1.63
CA LEU A 44 0.10 7.32 -1.47
C LEU A 44 -1.11 7.08 -0.56
N ALA A 45 -1.27 7.87 0.50
CA ALA A 45 -2.47 7.86 1.32
C ALA A 45 -3.70 8.32 0.53
N ALA A 46 -3.59 9.40 -0.24
CA ALA A 46 -4.68 9.88 -1.09
C ALA A 46 -5.09 8.85 -2.15
N LEU A 47 -4.13 8.09 -2.69
CA LEU A 47 -4.37 6.98 -3.62
C LEU A 47 -5.19 5.86 -2.95
N GLN A 48 -4.82 5.46 -1.72
CA GLN A 48 -5.57 4.48 -0.92
C GLN A 48 -7.01 4.94 -0.66
N GLU A 49 -7.19 6.17 -0.18
CA GLU A 49 -8.51 6.70 0.16
C GLU A 49 -9.38 6.89 -1.07
N ARG A 50 -8.79 7.30 -2.19
CA ARG A 50 -9.48 7.36 -3.47
C ARG A 50 -9.95 5.97 -3.91
N ALA A 51 -9.09 4.96 -3.83
CA ALA A 51 -9.44 3.58 -4.17
C ALA A 51 -10.59 3.06 -3.31
N ARG A 52 -10.55 3.27 -2.00
CA ARG A 52 -11.64 2.89 -1.07
C ARG A 52 -12.97 3.57 -1.39
N ARG A 53 -12.92 4.85 -1.75
CA ARG A 53 -14.12 5.64 -2.07
C ARG A 53 -14.75 5.24 -3.41
N GLU A 54 -13.94 4.98 -4.43
CA GLU A 54 -14.44 4.67 -5.79
C GLU A 54 -14.73 3.16 -5.99
N PHE A 55 -14.15 2.30 -5.14
CA PHE A 55 -14.35 0.86 -5.16
C PHE A 55 -14.73 0.30 -3.77
N PRO A 56 -15.83 0.78 -3.15
CA PRO A 56 -16.22 0.36 -1.80
C PRO A 56 -16.66 -1.12 -1.73
N ASP A 57 -17.03 -1.69 -2.87
CA ASP A 57 -17.48 -3.08 -3.06
C ASP A 57 -16.32 -4.06 -3.35
N VAL A 58 -15.11 -3.57 -3.61
CA VAL A 58 -13.95 -4.40 -3.91
C VAL A 58 -13.03 -4.45 -2.70
N ALA A 59 -12.90 -5.61 -2.06
CA ALA A 59 -11.88 -5.80 -1.03
C ALA A 59 -10.49 -5.79 -1.68
N PHE A 60 -9.57 -4.97 -1.19
CA PHE A 60 -8.18 -4.96 -1.65
C PHE A 60 -7.22 -4.60 -0.51
N THR A 61 -5.93 -4.88 -0.72
CA THR A 61 -4.85 -4.43 0.16
C THR A 61 -3.87 -3.61 -0.66
N LEU A 62 -3.52 -2.40 -0.21
CA LEU A 62 -2.44 -1.61 -0.80
C LEU A 62 -1.20 -1.74 0.08
N VAL A 63 -0.11 -2.26 -0.49
CA VAL A 63 1.21 -2.34 0.13
C VAL A 63 2.09 -1.23 -0.44
N VAL A 64 2.47 -0.29 0.41
CA VAL A 64 3.38 0.81 0.06
C VAL A 64 4.81 0.45 0.40
N ASP A 65 5.68 0.52 -0.60
CA ASP A 65 7.11 0.32 -0.44
C ASP A 65 7.81 1.57 0.08
N CYS A 66 8.48 1.42 1.23
CA CYS A 66 9.18 2.49 1.92
C CYS A 66 10.70 2.43 1.75
N GLY A 67 11.22 1.48 0.95
CA GLY A 67 12.66 1.29 0.80
C GLY A 67 13.34 0.86 2.10
N ASP A 68 14.49 1.45 2.39
CA ASP A 68 15.33 1.20 3.56
C ASP A 68 15.23 2.29 4.64
N ALA A 69 14.44 3.34 4.41
CA ALA A 69 14.40 4.55 5.21
C ALA A 69 13.19 4.58 6.18
N PRO A 70 13.40 4.43 7.51
CA PRO A 70 12.31 4.41 8.49
C PRO A 70 11.48 5.69 8.54
N GLY A 71 12.06 6.84 8.15
CA GLY A 71 11.36 8.12 8.11
C GLY A 71 10.20 8.12 7.11
N TRP A 72 10.37 7.46 5.96
CA TRP A 72 9.31 7.33 4.95
C TRP A 72 8.22 6.36 5.40
N ALA A 73 8.60 5.26 6.05
CA ALA A 73 7.64 4.34 6.67
C ALA A 73 6.77 5.07 7.70
N LEU A 74 7.37 5.82 8.61
CA LEU A 74 6.65 6.60 9.62
C LEU A 74 5.73 7.67 8.99
N ALA A 75 6.20 8.34 7.92
CA ALA A 75 5.38 9.30 7.18
C ALA A 75 4.14 8.63 6.56
N CYS A 76 4.29 7.45 5.96
CA CYS A 76 3.17 6.69 5.38
C CYS A 76 2.16 6.26 6.45
N LEU A 77 2.64 5.74 7.59
CA LEU A 77 1.77 5.36 8.70
C LEU A 77 0.98 6.55 9.24
N ARG A 78 1.64 7.71 9.46
CA ARG A 78 0.98 8.96 9.88
C ARG A 78 -0.02 9.49 8.87
N ALA A 79 0.21 9.27 7.59
CA ALA A 79 -0.71 9.63 6.52
C ALA A 79 -1.92 8.66 6.43
N GLY A 80 -1.93 7.54 7.17
CA GLY A 80 -3.05 6.59 7.22
C GLY A 80 -2.92 5.39 6.27
N VAL A 81 -1.73 5.16 5.69
CA VAL A 81 -1.45 3.93 4.93
C VAL A 81 -1.54 2.73 5.87
N LYS A 82 -2.24 1.67 5.45
CA LYS A 82 -2.54 0.52 6.31
C LYS A 82 -1.56 -0.63 6.21
N VAL A 83 -0.90 -0.80 5.07
CA VAL A 83 0.13 -1.83 4.91
C VAL A 83 1.34 -1.21 4.23
N ILE A 84 2.49 -1.29 4.89
CA ILE A 84 3.77 -0.83 4.38
C ILE A 84 4.72 -2.01 4.24
N SER A 85 5.74 -1.84 3.42
CA SER A 85 6.89 -2.74 3.34
C SER A 85 8.18 -1.92 3.37
N MET A 86 9.22 -2.49 3.95
CA MET A 86 10.56 -1.93 3.95
C MET A 86 11.59 -3.07 4.02
N ASP A 87 12.78 -2.82 3.51
CA ASP A 87 13.90 -3.75 3.59
C ASP A 87 15.18 -2.99 3.99
N PRO A 88 15.86 -3.36 5.10
CA PRO A 88 15.51 -4.46 6.01
C PRO A 88 14.25 -4.18 6.84
N LEU A 89 13.58 -5.24 7.28
CA LEU A 89 12.51 -5.13 8.27
C LEU A 89 13.02 -4.43 9.53
N ASN A 90 12.16 -3.60 10.14
CA ASN A 90 12.51 -2.79 11.30
C ASN A 90 11.48 -2.99 12.42
N ASP A 91 11.89 -3.60 13.53
CA ASP A 91 11.01 -3.96 14.65
C ASP A 91 10.31 -2.74 15.28
N LYS A 92 11.00 -1.60 15.35
CA LYS A 92 10.40 -0.37 15.88
C LYS A 92 9.29 0.14 14.97
N ILE A 93 9.49 0.08 13.65
CA ILE A 93 8.46 0.44 12.68
C ILE A 93 7.31 -0.56 12.72
N ALA A 94 7.58 -1.86 12.85
CA ALA A 94 6.55 -2.88 12.98
C ALA A 94 5.67 -2.64 14.21
N ASP A 95 6.29 -2.30 15.35
CA ASP A 95 5.58 -1.98 16.59
C ASP A 95 4.71 -0.71 16.44
N ILE A 96 5.25 0.36 15.85
CA ILE A 96 4.50 1.59 15.56
C ILE A 96 3.32 1.30 14.61
N ALA A 97 3.55 0.54 13.55
CA ALA A 97 2.50 0.17 12.60
C ALA A 97 1.34 -0.53 13.33
N ARG A 98 1.64 -1.51 14.19
CA ARG A 98 0.65 -2.21 15.01
C ARG A 98 -0.12 -1.27 15.94
N GLN A 99 0.57 -0.36 16.63
CA GLN A 99 -0.07 0.65 17.48
C GLN A 99 -1.01 1.58 16.69
N MET A 100 -0.77 1.78 15.40
CA MET A 100 -1.57 2.60 14.50
C MET A 100 -2.66 1.83 13.74
N GLY A 101 -2.84 0.53 14.04
CA GLY A 101 -3.77 -0.34 13.30
C GLY A 101 -3.37 -0.51 11.84
N ALA A 102 -2.07 -0.61 11.59
CA ALA A 102 -1.43 -0.87 10.31
C ALA A 102 -0.44 -2.05 10.46
N GLU A 103 0.16 -2.47 9.36
CA GLU A 103 1.06 -3.62 9.32
C GLU A 103 2.33 -3.30 8.53
N LEU A 104 3.48 -3.78 9.03
CA LEU A 104 4.72 -3.87 8.27
C LEU A 104 4.90 -5.31 7.80
N ILE A 105 5.01 -5.51 6.49
CA ILE A 105 5.23 -6.83 5.88
C ILE A 105 6.48 -6.83 4.99
N ARG A 106 6.92 -8.02 4.58
CA ARG A 106 7.80 -8.13 3.42
C ARG A 106 7.04 -7.76 2.16
N ARG A 107 7.71 -7.07 1.24
CA ARG A 107 7.15 -6.75 -0.07
C ARG A 107 6.73 -8.04 -0.78
N PRO A 108 5.45 -8.19 -1.17
CA PRO A 108 5.01 -9.39 -1.86
C PRO A 108 5.46 -9.36 -3.33
N SER A 109 5.83 -10.54 -3.83
CA SER A 109 6.27 -10.82 -5.21
C SER A 109 5.19 -11.54 -6.01
#